data_AF-A0A4Y2NE68-F1
#
_entry.id   AF-A0A4Y2NE68-F1
#
_cell.length_a   1.000
_cell.length_b   1.000
_cell.length_c   1.000
_cell.angle_alpha   90.00
_cell.angle_beta   90.00
_cell.angle_gamma   90.00
#
_symmetry.space_group_name_H-M   'P 1'
#
loop_
_entity.id
_entity.type
_entity.pdbx_description
1 polymer ?
#
loop_
_entity_poly.entity_id
_entity_poly.type
_entity_poly.pdbx_seq_one_letter_code
_entity_poly.pdbx_strand_id
1 'polypeptide(L)'
;MYKTPPNLVQLLNSYLDDRKFVVRIGNSSSESKTMKAGIPQGGKISPVLYSIYVNDIPTTHKTLLGMYADDTTILARNKNPKYTAAAINQHLQKLDNWFVKWKIALNVSKTEAVYFAKGEKKHKPVIKIKNKIIPWSQQAKYLGIILDNKLTWQSHISSIKTKFRNVTRKLYPLIARDSDMKRKYKILIYTAILRPIIAYGCPIWGSAAKSNINKLEVLENNIIRQICKAGWYMRNEDIRKAIKLPSLKDFIKKISVNFYNNIENIDNEAIQQIDKYTPNIKSKRPRKILL
;
A
#
# COMPACT_ATOMS: atom_id res chain seq x y z
N MET A 1 -19.73 23.34 12.14
CA MET A 1 -19.98 22.38 13.23
C MET A 1 -21.04 21.40 12.74
N TYR A 2 -20.80 20.08 12.81
CA TYR A 2 -21.77 19.10 12.31
C TYR A 2 -23.07 19.17 13.13
N LYS A 3 -24.23 19.22 12.46
CA LYS A 3 -25.54 19.16 13.11
C LYS A 3 -25.86 17.71 13.46
N THR A 4 -25.22 17.18 14.50
CA THR A 4 -25.41 15.79 14.94
C THR A 4 -26.56 15.71 15.95
N PRO A 5 -27.58 14.86 15.73
CA PRO A 5 -28.66 14.63 16.68
C PRO A 5 -28.16 14.26 18.10
N PRO A 6 -28.69 14.87 19.18
CA PRO A 6 -28.21 14.63 20.54
C PRO A 6 -28.27 13.17 21.00
N ASN A 7 -29.31 12.43 20.58
CA ASN A 7 -29.47 11.01 20.87
C ASN A 7 -28.33 10.15 20.27
N LEU A 8 -27.82 10.51 19.09
CA LEU A 8 -26.67 9.83 18.51
C LEU A 8 -25.40 10.10 19.30
N VAL A 9 -25.22 11.33 19.81
CA VAL A 9 -24.07 11.67 20.67
C VAL A 9 -24.11 10.86 21.96
N GLN A 10 -25.28 10.72 22.59
CA GLN A 10 -25.46 9.89 23.78
C GLN A 10 -25.16 8.41 23.50
N LEU A 11 -25.62 7.89 22.36
CA LEU A 11 -25.32 6.52 21.95
C LEU A 11 -23.82 6.31 21.75
N LEU A 12 -23.13 7.24 21.08
CA LEU A 12 -21.68 7.18 20.89
C LEU A 12 -20.92 7.27 22.23
N ASN A 13 -21.37 8.12 23.14
CA ASN A 13 -20.80 8.20 24.49
C ASN A 13 -20.96 6.87 25.23
N SER A 14 -22.17 6.28 25.23
CA SER A 14 -22.40 4.96 25.84
C SER A 14 -21.56 3.85 25.22
N TYR A 15 -21.26 3.95 23.92
CA TYR A 15 -20.42 2.99 23.21
C TYR A 15 -18.94 3.12 23.57
N LEU A 16 -18.48 4.28 24.02
CA LEU A 16 -17.07 4.56 24.30
C LEU A 16 -16.72 4.56 25.79
N ASP A 17 -17.70 4.83 26.66
CA ASP A 17 -17.53 5.03 28.10
C ASP A 17 -17.47 3.72 28.92
N ASP A 18 -16.82 3.78 30.09
CA ASP A 18 -16.50 2.67 31.05
C ASP A 18 -16.21 1.30 30.41
N ARG A 19 -15.51 1.29 29.26
CA ARG A 19 -15.21 0.05 28.57
C ARG A 19 -14.18 -0.77 29.33
N LYS A 20 -14.46 -2.04 29.52
CA LYS A 20 -13.55 -3.00 30.15
C LYS A 20 -13.13 -4.07 29.15
N PHE A 21 -11.89 -4.53 29.26
CA PHE A 21 -11.37 -5.61 28.43
C PHE A 21 -10.68 -6.66 29.29
N VAL A 22 -10.73 -7.90 28.80
CA VAL A 22 -10.11 -9.08 29.39
C VAL A 22 -9.43 -9.85 28.27
N VAL A 23 -8.26 -10.42 28.54
CA VAL A 23 -7.57 -11.32 27.62
C VAL A 23 -7.92 -12.76 28.00
N ARG A 24 -8.45 -13.54 27.06
CA ARG A 24 -8.78 -14.95 27.27
C ARG A 24 -7.84 -15.86 26.48
N ILE A 25 -7.22 -16.82 27.15
CA ILE A 25 -6.36 -17.86 26.56
C ILE A 25 -6.93 -19.22 26.98
N GLY A 26 -7.52 -19.94 26.03
CA GLY A 26 -8.26 -21.17 26.34
C GLY A 26 -9.42 -20.90 27.31
N ASN A 27 -9.38 -21.56 28.47
CA ASN A 27 -10.38 -21.43 29.52
C ASN A 27 -10.00 -20.39 30.60
N SER A 28 -8.81 -19.80 30.53
CA SER A 28 -8.33 -18.82 31.51
C SER A 28 -8.54 -17.40 31.00
N SER A 29 -8.96 -16.51 31.90
CA SER A 29 -9.19 -15.10 31.62
C SER A 29 -8.31 -14.23 32.52
N SER A 30 -7.77 -13.14 31.99
CA SER A 30 -7.06 -12.15 32.79
C SER A 30 -8.02 -11.37 33.70
N GLU A 31 -7.46 -10.58 34.61
CA GLU A 31 -8.21 -9.54 35.28
C GLU A 31 -8.77 -8.51 34.28
N SER A 32 -9.93 -7.95 34.63
CA SER A 32 -10.60 -6.93 33.85
C SER A 32 -9.88 -5.59 33.99
N LYS A 33 -9.55 -4.96 32.86
CA LYS A 33 -8.93 -3.63 32.81
C LYS A 33 -9.85 -2.63 32.14
N THR A 34 -9.97 -1.43 32.70
CA THR A 34 -10.74 -0.33 32.10
C THR A 34 -9.93 0.38 31.02
N MET A 35 -10.51 0.57 29.84
CA MET A 35 -9.97 1.39 28.75
C MET A 35 -10.35 2.85 28.97
N LYS A 36 -9.35 3.69 29.25
CA LYS A 36 -9.56 5.15 29.39
C LYS A 36 -9.56 5.91 28.06
N ALA A 37 -9.01 5.29 26.99
CA ALA A 37 -8.88 5.92 25.69
C ALA A 37 -8.84 4.87 24.57
N GLY A 38 -9.18 5.33 23.36
CA GLY A 38 -9.22 4.52 22.15
C GLY A 38 -10.61 4.04 21.80
N ILE A 39 -10.71 3.37 20.66
CA ILE A 39 -11.93 2.77 20.09
C ILE A 39 -11.77 1.24 20.07
N PRO A 40 -12.87 0.46 20.14
CA PRO A 40 -12.77 -1.00 20.11
C PRO A 40 -12.29 -1.47 18.74
N GLN A 41 -11.22 -2.26 18.71
CA GLN A 41 -10.77 -2.91 17.47
C GLN A 41 -11.80 -3.98 17.05
N GLY A 42 -12.16 -4.00 15.77
CA GLY A 42 -13.20 -4.88 15.22
C GLY A 42 -14.63 -4.34 15.34
N GLY A 43 -14.84 -3.20 16.01
CA GLY A 43 -16.13 -2.52 16.01
C GLY A 43 -16.49 -1.96 14.63
N LYS A 44 -17.72 -2.17 14.17
CA LYS A 44 -18.17 -1.72 12.83
C LYS A 44 -18.08 -0.21 12.65
N ILE A 45 -18.36 0.56 13.70
CA ILE A 45 -18.32 2.03 13.67
C ILE A 45 -16.93 2.61 13.97
N SER A 46 -16.01 1.79 14.50
CA SER A 46 -14.69 2.24 14.93
C SER A 46 -13.90 2.98 13.83
N PRO A 47 -13.85 2.50 12.57
CA PRO A 47 -13.16 3.23 11.50
C PRO A 47 -13.74 4.63 11.26
N VAL A 48 -15.07 4.78 11.32
CA VAL A 48 -15.75 6.07 11.14
C VAL A 48 -15.41 7.03 12.28
N LEU A 49 -15.43 6.54 13.52
CA LEU A 49 -15.04 7.34 14.69
C LEU A 49 -13.58 7.79 14.62
N TYR A 50 -12.69 6.92 14.14
CA TYR A 50 -11.30 7.30 13.90
C TYR A 50 -11.19 8.39 12.83
N SER A 51 -11.90 8.27 11.71
CA SER A 51 -11.92 9.29 10.66
C SER A 51 -12.41 10.64 11.19
N ILE A 52 -13.48 10.66 12.00
CA ILE A 52 -13.98 11.89 12.64
C ILE A 52 -12.91 12.48 13.57
N TYR A 53 -12.24 11.63 14.36
CA TYR A 53 -11.22 12.04 15.32
C TYR A 53 -10.03 12.75 14.67
N VAL A 54 -9.60 12.29 13.49
CA VAL A 54 -8.44 12.86 12.77
C VAL A 54 -8.83 13.90 11.72
N ASN A 55 -10.11 14.24 11.59
CA ASN A 55 -10.62 15.05 10.48
C ASN A 55 -10.09 16.50 10.46
N ASP A 56 -9.66 17.03 11.60
CA ASP A 56 -9.10 18.39 11.72
C ASP A 56 -7.56 18.43 11.60
N ILE A 57 -6.94 17.33 11.14
CA ILE A 57 -5.49 17.27 10.93
C ILE A 57 -5.02 18.42 10.03
N PRO A 58 -3.96 19.16 10.42
CA PRO A 58 -3.54 20.34 9.70
C PRO A 58 -3.04 19.98 8.30
N THR A 59 -3.39 20.84 7.33
CA THR A 59 -2.88 20.78 5.96
C THR A 59 -2.05 22.03 5.63
N THR A 60 -1.24 21.97 4.56
CA THR A 60 -0.49 23.14 4.06
C THR A 60 -0.48 23.16 2.54
N HIS A 61 -0.47 24.36 1.94
CA HIS A 61 -0.45 24.53 0.48
C HIS A 61 0.85 24.09 -0.21
N LYS A 62 1.94 23.85 0.56
CA LYS A 62 3.26 23.49 0.01
C LYS A 62 3.50 21.98 -0.02
N THR A 63 2.57 21.20 0.52
CA THR A 63 2.71 19.76 0.70
C THR A 63 1.40 19.04 0.43
N LEU A 64 1.48 17.83 -0.09
CA LEU A 64 0.34 16.92 -0.16
C LEU A 64 0.33 16.02 1.08
N LEU A 65 -0.85 15.85 1.68
CA LEU A 65 -1.09 14.98 2.82
C LEU A 65 -1.86 13.75 2.34
N GLY A 66 -1.28 12.56 2.52
CA GLY A 66 -1.94 11.29 2.23
C GLY A 66 -2.17 10.51 3.51
N MET A 67 -3.41 10.10 3.76
CA MET A 67 -3.80 9.38 4.97
C MET A 67 -4.54 8.10 4.64
N TYR A 68 -4.20 7.03 5.37
CA TYR A 68 -4.93 5.78 5.34
C TYR A 68 -4.89 5.16 6.74
N ALA A 69 -6.02 5.20 7.46
CA ALA A 69 -6.05 4.89 8.89
C ALA A 69 -4.95 5.67 9.65
N ASP A 70 -4.05 4.99 10.35
CA ASP A 70 -2.93 5.58 11.08
C ASP A 70 -1.71 5.91 10.21
N ASP A 71 -1.61 5.34 9.00
CA ASP A 71 -0.54 5.66 8.06
C ASP A 71 -0.74 7.06 7.47
N THR A 72 0.15 7.99 7.84
CA THR A 72 0.18 9.36 7.34
C THR A 72 1.45 9.62 6.53
N THR A 73 1.30 10.24 5.36
CA THR A 73 2.40 10.58 4.46
C THR A 73 2.34 12.04 4.06
N ILE A 74 3.50 12.67 3.96
CA ILE A 74 3.66 14.06 3.55
C ILE A 74 4.60 14.09 2.36
N LEU A 75 4.14 14.69 1.27
CA LEU A 75 4.91 14.85 0.04
C LEU A 75 5.15 16.33 -0.24
N ALA A 76 6.37 16.71 -0.56
CA ALA A 76 6.73 18.03 -1.04
C ALA A 76 7.54 17.93 -2.32
N ARG A 77 7.25 18.80 -3.30
CA ARG A 77 7.91 18.80 -4.61
C ARG A 77 8.46 20.19 -4.93
N ASN A 78 9.76 20.27 -5.15
CA ASN A 78 10.41 21.49 -5.62
C ASN A 78 11.72 21.14 -6.35
N LYS A 79 12.18 22.01 -7.26
CA LYS A 79 13.49 21.86 -7.91
C LYS A 79 14.66 22.02 -6.93
N ASN A 80 14.48 22.85 -5.90
CA ASN A 80 15.49 23.12 -4.89
C ASN A 80 15.16 22.37 -3.57
N PRO A 81 16.06 21.50 -3.10
CA PRO A 81 15.84 20.64 -1.92
C PRO A 81 15.65 21.42 -0.61
N LYS A 82 16.19 22.65 -0.52
CA LYS A 82 16.01 23.49 0.67
C LYS A 82 14.54 23.86 0.84
N TYR A 83 13.83 24.20 -0.24
CA TYR A 83 12.41 24.51 -0.18
C TYR A 83 11.56 23.29 0.15
N THR A 84 11.88 22.10 -0.36
CA THR A 84 11.14 20.88 0.02
C THR A 84 11.26 20.59 1.51
N ALA A 85 12.46 20.72 2.09
CA ALA A 85 12.62 20.48 3.52
C ALA A 85 12.02 21.57 4.39
N ALA A 86 12.11 22.84 3.97
CA ALA A 86 11.42 23.93 4.68
C ALA A 86 9.90 23.68 4.71
N ALA A 87 9.30 23.28 3.57
CA ALA A 87 7.89 22.94 3.49
C ALA A 87 7.52 21.75 4.39
N ILE A 88 8.31 20.66 4.36
CA ILE A 88 8.08 19.48 5.20
C ILE A 88 8.23 19.84 6.69
N ASN A 89 9.31 20.51 7.10
CA ASN A 89 9.54 20.87 8.50
C ASN A 89 8.45 21.83 9.03
N GLN A 90 7.99 22.78 8.22
CA GLN A 90 6.88 23.66 8.58
C GLN A 90 5.58 22.87 8.80
N HIS A 91 5.30 21.87 7.96
CA HIS A 91 4.15 21.00 8.13
C HIS A 91 4.30 20.10 9.37
N LEU A 92 5.45 19.47 9.57
CA LEU A 92 5.75 18.65 10.74
C LEU A 92 5.60 19.41 12.05
N GLN A 93 5.99 20.69 12.10
CA GLN A 93 5.79 21.53 13.28
C GLN A 93 4.30 21.71 13.63
N LYS A 94 3.45 21.93 12.61
CA LYS A 94 1.98 22.00 12.82
C LYS A 94 1.42 20.67 13.32
N LEU A 95 1.89 19.57 12.73
CA LEU A 95 1.48 18.23 13.14
C LEU A 95 1.94 17.89 14.55
N ASP A 96 3.15 18.28 14.95
CA ASP A 96 3.64 18.08 16.32
C ASP A 96 2.72 18.76 17.34
N ASN A 97 2.31 20.01 17.09
CA ASN A 97 1.35 20.72 17.94
C ASN A 97 -0.02 20.02 17.96
N TRP A 98 -0.49 19.56 16.80
CA TRP A 98 -1.76 18.85 16.67
C TRP A 98 -1.75 17.49 17.39
N PHE A 99 -0.67 16.72 17.27
CA PHE A 99 -0.49 15.46 17.98
C PHE A 99 -0.51 15.65 19.50
N VAL A 100 0.09 16.74 20.02
CA VAL A 100 0.03 17.09 21.45
C VAL A 100 -1.41 17.44 21.86
N LYS A 101 -2.09 18.31 21.10
CA LYS A 101 -3.49 18.71 21.36
C LYS A 101 -4.41 17.50 21.43
N TRP A 102 -4.29 16.58 20.46
CA TRP A 102 -5.11 15.38 20.36
C TRP A 102 -4.50 14.17 21.09
N LYS A 103 -3.46 14.34 21.90
CA LYS A 103 -2.84 13.26 22.69
C LYS A 103 -2.49 12.00 21.86
N ILE A 104 -2.09 12.19 20.61
CA ILE A 104 -1.68 11.11 19.70
C ILE A 104 -0.17 10.90 19.84
N ALA A 105 0.21 9.67 20.19
CA ALA A 105 1.61 9.28 20.31
C ALA A 105 2.21 8.94 18.95
N LEU A 106 2.98 9.86 18.37
CA LEU A 106 3.75 9.60 17.16
C LEU A 106 4.88 8.59 17.42
N ASN A 107 4.95 7.55 16.59
CA ASN A 107 6.04 6.58 16.60
C ASN A 107 7.21 7.03 15.69
N VAL A 108 8.10 7.84 16.24
CA VAL A 108 9.25 8.43 15.50
C VAL A 108 10.17 7.35 14.92
N SER A 109 10.34 6.20 15.58
CA SER A 109 11.24 5.15 15.09
C SER A 109 10.68 4.39 13.88
N LYS A 110 9.35 4.44 13.65
CA LYS A 110 8.71 3.91 12.44
C LYS A 110 8.59 4.94 11.32
N THR A 111 8.90 6.22 11.58
CA THR A 111 8.79 7.26 10.56
C THR A 111 9.98 7.15 9.58
N GLU A 112 9.67 6.94 8.30
CA GLU A 112 10.67 6.85 7.24
C GLU A 112 10.61 8.09 6.34
N ALA A 113 11.78 8.61 5.94
CA ALA A 113 11.88 9.66 4.94
C ALA A 113 12.60 9.14 3.69
N VAL A 114 12.02 9.34 2.51
CA VAL A 114 12.65 8.97 1.23
C VAL A 114 12.71 10.17 0.32
N TYR A 115 13.89 10.36 -0.28
CA TYR A 115 14.16 11.47 -1.17
C TYR A 115 14.22 10.99 -2.62
N PHE A 116 13.26 11.43 -3.43
CA PHE A 116 13.17 11.07 -4.84
C PHE A 116 13.86 12.12 -5.73
N ALA A 117 14.95 11.74 -6.40
CA ALA A 117 15.67 12.63 -7.31
C ALA A 117 16.33 11.87 -8.47
N LYS A 118 16.56 12.58 -9.58
CA LYS A 118 17.37 12.07 -10.69
C LYS A 118 18.86 12.21 -10.33
N GLY A 119 19.50 11.09 -10.01
CA GLY A 119 20.91 11.03 -9.63
C GLY A 119 21.14 11.17 -8.12
N GLU A 120 22.39 10.99 -7.69
CA GLU A 120 22.76 11.16 -6.29
C GLU A 120 22.99 12.64 -5.98
N LYS A 121 22.20 13.17 -5.06
CA LYS A 121 22.43 14.49 -4.48
C LYS A 121 23.36 14.32 -3.27
N LYS A 122 24.55 14.91 -3.33
CA LYS A 122 25.53 14.90 -2.23
C LYS A 122 24.95 15.47 -0.92
N HIS A 123 23.99 16.39 -1.00
CA HIS A 123 23.39 17.02 0.16
C HIS A 123 21.89 16.78 0.17
N LYS A 124 21.45 15.92 1.09
CA LYS A 124 20.04 15.74 1.40
C LYS A 124 19.68 16.75 2.49
N PRO A 125 18.51 17.40 2.40
CA PRO A 125 18.15 18.40 3.38
C PRO A 125 17.72 17.73 4.70
N VAL A 126 17.83 18.46 5.81
CA VAL A 126 17.52 17.91 7.15
C VAL A 126 16.01 17.99 7.43
N ILE A 127 15.42 16.87 7.80
CA ILE A 127 14.03 16.80 8.28
C ILE A 127 14.05 16.48 9.77
N LYS A 128 13.27 17.21 10.56
CA LYS A 128 13.15 17.02 12.01
C LYS A 128 11.69 16.83 12.41
N ILE A 129 11.47 15.92 13.35
CA ILE A 129 10.17 15.70 14.00
C ILE A 129 10.42 15.57 15.49
N LYS A 130 9.69 16.30 16.35
CA LYS A 130 9.96 16.37 17.80
C LYS A 130 11.45 16.60 18.12
N ASN A 131 12.11 17.51 17.40
CA ASN A 131 13.56 17.80 17.46
C ASN A 131 14.52 16.64 17.12
N LYS A 132 14.01 15.48 16.70
CA LYS A 132 14.85 14.35 16.23
C LYS A 132 15.00 14.40 14.72
N ILE A 133 16.22 14.20 14.23
CA ILE A 133 16.51 14.12 12.80
C ILE A 133 15.98 12.79 12.28
N ILE A 134 15.20 12.83 11.20
CA ILE A 134 14.74 11.61 10.50
C ILE A 134 15.80 11.22 9.47
N PRO A 135 16.36 10.00 9.55
CA PRO A 135 17.32 9.53 8.56
C PRO A 135 16.65 9.30 7.21
N TRP A 136 17.38 9.61 6.14
CA TRP A 136 16.92 9.34 4.78
C TRP A 136 17.16 7.88 4.41
N SER A 137 16.08 7.15 4.14
CA SER A 137 16.12 5.79 3.61
C SER A 137 16.26 5.79 2.08
N GLN A 138 16.76 4.68 1.54
CA GLN A 138 16.80 4.40 0.10
C GLN A 138 15.46 3.88 -0.43
N GLN A 139 14.59 3.41 0.45
CA GLN A 139 13.26 2.92 0.11
C GLN A 139 12.29 3.13 1.28
N ALA A 140 11.00 3.27 0.97
CA ALA A 140 9.95 3.30 1.98
C ALA A 140 8.83 2.34 1.58
N LYS A 141 8.23 1.70 2.58
CA LYS A 141 7.05 0.87 2.38
C LYS A 141 5.81 1.68 2.73
N TYR A 142 4.92 1.86 1.77
CA TYR A 142 3.63 2.53 1.97
C TYR A 142 2.50 1.69 1.41
N LEU A 143 1.50 1.37 2.23
CA LEU A 143 0.33 0.54 1.86
C LEU A 143 0.68 -0.78 1.16
N GLY A 144 1.79 -1.41 1.59
CA GLY A 144 2.27 -2.67 1.02
C GLY A 144 3.09 -2.54 -0.28
N ILE A 145 3.31 -1.32 -0.77
CA ILE A 145 4.16 -1.02 -1.94
C ILE A 145 5.50 -0.46 -1.47
N ILE A 146 6.60 -0.94 -2.05
CA ILE A 146 7.94 -0.43 -1.76
C ILE A 146 8.36 0.57 -2.83
N LEU A 147 8.59 1.82 -2.43
CA LEU A 147 9.09 2.89 -3.27
C LEU A 147 10.59 3.03 -3.06
N ASP A 148 11.41 2.62 -4.04
CA ASP A 148 12.84 2.94 -4.02
C ASP A 148 13.08 4.38 -4.50
N ASN A 149 14.12 5.03 -4.00
CA ASN A 149 14.45 6.43 -4.30
C ASN A 149 14.65 6.73 -5.81
N LYS A 150 14.94 5.70 -6.61
CA LYS A 150 15.11 5.78 -8.07
C LYS A 150 13.84 5.38 -8.84
N LEU A 151 12.76 5.00 -8.13
CA LEU A 151 11.49 4.52 -8.66
C LEU A 151 11.70 3.46 -9.76
N THR A 152 12.57 2.50 -9.48
CA THR A 152 12.89 1.37 -10.37
C THR A 152 11.97 0.18 -10.16
N TRP A 153 11.31 0.12 -9.01
CA TRP A 153 10.48 -0.98 -8.52
C TRP A 153 11.25 -2.26 -8.26
N GLN A 154 12.58 -2.24 -8.30
CA GLN A 154 13.40 -3.44 -8.13
C GLN A 154 13.17 -4.08 -6.76
N SER A 155 13.24 -3.29 -5.68
CA SER A 155 13.02 -3.78 -4.31
C SER A 155 11.60 -4.32 -4.13
N HIS A 156 10.61 -3.61 -4.68
CA HIS A 156 9.20 -4.03 -4.64
C HIS A 156 9.01 -5.38 -5.31
N ILE A 157 9.47 -5.52 -6.55
CA ILE A 157 9.34 -6.75 -7.33
C ILE A 157 10.08 -7.90 -6.65
N SER A 158 11.26 -7.67 -6.08
CA SER A 158 11.97 -8.68 -5.29
C SER A 158 11.16 -9.13 -4.08
N SER A 159 10.52 -8.20 -3.36
CA SER A 159 9.66 -8.54 -2.22
C SER A 159 8.44 -9.37 -2.62
N ILE A 160 7.81 -9.03 -3.75
CA ILE A 160 6.71 -9.79 -4.36
C ILE A 160 7.17 -11.21 -4.67
N LYS A 161 8.33 -11.38 -5.32
CA LYS A 161 8.88 -12.70 -5.64
C LYS A 161 9.08 -13.56 -4.40
N THR A 162 9.65 -12.99 -3.34
CA THR A 162 9.86 -13.69 -2.06
C THR A 162 8.53 -14.09 -1.44
N LYS A 163 7.56 -13.17 -1.37
CA LYS A 163 6.21 -13.46 -0.85
C LYS A 163 5.52 -14.56 -1.67
N PHE A 164 5.55 -14.46 -2.98
CA PHE A 164 4.97 -15.44 -3.89
C PHE A 164 5.59 -16.83 -3.69
N ARG A 165 6.92 -16.94 -3.64
CA ARG A 165 7.62 -18.20 -3.39
C ARG A 165 7.26 -18.81 -2.04
N ASN A 166 7.20 -17.98 -0.99
CA ASN A 166 6.83 -18.46 0.35
C ASN A 166 5.40 -19.01 0.40
N VAL A 167 4.44 -18.32 -0.22
CA VAL A 167 3.04 -18.82 -0.29
C VAL A 167 2.95 -20.04 -1.19
N THR A 168 3.62 -20.05 -2.32
CA THR A 168 3.71 -21.21 -3.22
C THR A 168 4.23 -22.44 -2.48
N ARG A 169 5.30 -22.29 -1.67
CA ARG A 169 5.87 -23.39 -0.88
C ARG A 169 4.86 -23.96 0.13
N LYS A 170 4.08 -23.10 0.79
CA LYS A 170 3.02 -23.54 1.71
C LYS A 170 1.90 -24.30 0.99
N LEU A 171 1.59 -23.89 -0.25
CA LEU A 171 0.57 -24.52 -1.07
C LEU A 171 1.11 -25.69 -1.90
N TYR A 172 2.42 -25.96 -1.83
CA TYR A 172 3.07 -26.94 -2.70
C TYR A 172 2.41 -28.31 -2.69
N PRO A 173 2.01 -28.90 -1.53
CA PRO A 173 1.31 -30.20 -1.52
C PRO A 173 0.02 -30.23 -2.35
N LEU A 174 -0.63 -29.09 -2.55
CA LEU A 174 -1.88 -28.96 -3.30
C LEU A 174 -1.65 -28.69 -4.80
N ILE A 175 -0.59 -27.94 -5.13
CA ILE A 175 -0.32 -27.49 -6.50
C ILE A 175 0.82 -28.26 -7.18
N ALA A 176 1.46 -29.19 -6.46
CA ALA A 176 2.55 -30.02 -6.99
C ALA A 176 2.10 -30.80 -8.22
N ARG A 177 3.08 -31.20 -9.05
CA ARG A 177 2.81 -31.85 -10.33
C ARG A 177 2.09 -33.19 -10.11
N ASP A 178 2.55 -33.93 -9.11
CA ASP A 178 2.11 -35.24 -8.63
C ASP A 178 0.89 -35.20 -7.70
N SER A 179 0.52 -34.04 -7.15
CA SER A 179 -0.69 -33.91 -6.31
C SER A 179 -1.96 -34.40 -7.02
N ASP A 180 -2.79 -35.17 -6.33
CA ASP A 180 -4.07 -35.73 -6.79
C ASP A 180 -5.15 -34.68 -7.09
N MET A 181 -4.94 -33.43 -6.68
CA MET A 181 -5.88 -32.36 -6.90
C MET A 181 -6.16 -32.15 -8.39
N LYS A 182 -7.45 -32.12 -8.77
CA LYS A 182 -7.87 -31.86 -10.16
C LYS A 182 -7.32 -30.51 -10.64
N ARG A 183 -6.85 -30.46 -11.90
CA ARG A 183 -6.25 -29.27 -12.53
C ARG A 183 -7.08 -27.99 -12.34
N LYS A 184 -8.40 -28.08 -12.44
CA LYS A 184 -9.31 -26.93 -12.25
C LYS A 184 -9.15 -26.25 -10.88
N TYR A 185 -8.95 -27.02 -9.81
CA TYR A 185 -8.77 -26.48 -8.46
C TYR A 185 -7.36 -25.91 -8.25
N LYS A 186 -6.34 -26.52 -8.88
CA LYS A 186 -4.99 -25.95 -8.91
C LYS A 186 -4.98 -24.58 -9.61
N ILE A 187 -5.69 -24.45 -10.74
CA ILE A 187 -5.87 -23.16 -11.43
C ILE A 187 -6.62 -22.18 -10.53
N LEU A 188 -7.67 -22.61 -9.83
CA LEU A 188 -8.40 -21.76 -8.88
C LEU A 188 -7.47 -21.22 -7.78
N ILE A 189 -6.67 -22.09 -7.13
CA ILE A 189 -5.67 -21.69 -6.13
C ILE A 189 -4.70 -20.66 -6.71
N TYR A 190 -4.21 -20.89 -7.93
CA TYR A 190 -3.36 -19.93 -8.60
C TYR A 190 -4.06 -18.57 -8.77
N THR A 191 -5.24 -18.54 -9.37
CA THR A 191 -5.96 -17.30 -9.68
C THR A 191 -6.46 -16.55 -8.45
N ALA A 192 -6.85 -17.26 -7.39
CA ALA A 192 -7.45 -16.68 -6.19
C ALA A 192 -6.43 -16.28 -5.12
N ILE A 193 -5.28 -16.96 -5.04
CA ILE A 193 -4.30 -16.75 -3.96
C ILE A 193 -2.97 -16.24 -4.50
N LEU A 194 -2.40 -16.90 -5.51
CA LEU A 194 -1.04 -16.58 -5.98
C LEU A 194 -1.00 -15.38 -6.91
N ARG A 195 -1.95 -15.27 -7.85
CA ARG A 195 -2.02 -14.17 -8.81
C ARG A 195 -2.23 -12.80 -8.15
N PRO A 196 -3.09 -12.64 -7.13
CA PRO A 196 -3.22 -11.37 -6.42
C PRO A 196 -1.92 -10.89 -5.77
N ILE A 197 -1.04 -11.79 -5.32
CA ILE A 197 0.26 -11.41 -4.75
C ILE A 197 1.12 -10.67 -5.77
N ILE A 198 1.15 -11.15 -7.02
CA ILE A 198 1.96 -10.54 -8.09
C ILE A 198 1.24 -9.40 -8.80
N ALA A 199 -0.05 -9.19 -8.57
CA ALA A 199 -0.85 -8.14 -9.22
C ALA A 199 -1.23 -6.98 -8.27
N TYR A 200 -1.03 -7.13 -6.96
CA TYR A 200 -1.35 -6.10 -5.98
C TYR A 200 -0.62 -4.78 -6.28
N GLY A 201 -1.37 -3.70 -6.44
CA GLY A 201 -0.85 -2.37 -6.77
C GLY A 201 -0.28 -2.22 -8.18
N CYS A 202 -0.58 -3.15 -9.10
CA CYS A 202 -0.05 -3.09 -10.47
C CYS A 202 -0.40 -1.83 -11.28
N PRO A 203 -1.46 -1.03 -11.00
CA PRO A 203 -1.62 0.28 -11.63
C PRO A 203 -0.45 1.23 -11.38
N ILE A 204 0.23 1.08 -10.23
CA ILE A 204 1.32 1.96 -9.78
C ILE A 204 2.66 1.49 -10.35
N TRP A 205 3.01 0.22 -10.16
CA TRP A 205 4.32 -0.32 -10.57
C TRP A 205 4.29 -1.05 -11.92
N GLY A 206 3.14 -1.21 -12.57
CA GLY A 206 2.99 -1.92 -13.84
C GLY A 206 3.77 -1.31 -15.00
N SER A 207 4.18 -0.04 -14.87
CA SER A 207 5.10 0.64 -15.79
C SER A 207 6.59 0.41 -15.47
N ALA A 208 6.93 -0.54 -14.60
CA ALA A 208 8.30 -0.91 -14.31
C ALA A 208 9.04 -1.39 -15.56
N ALA A 209 10.37 -1.43 -15.48
CA ALA A 209 11.19 -1.93 -16.58
C ALA A 209 10.74 -3.33 -17.01
N LYS A 210 10.76 -3.62 -18.32
CA LYS A 210 10.37 -4.93 -18.88
C LYS A 210 11.12 -6.07 -18.18
N SER A 211 12.41 -5.88 -17.88
CA SER A 211 13.22 -6.87 -17.14
C SER A 211 12.66 -7.20 -15.75
N ASN A 212 11.99 -6.25 -15.08
CA ASN A 212 11.35 -6.47 -13.78
C ASN A 212 10.00 -7.18 -13.92
N ILE A 213 9.18 -6.79 -14.89
CA ILE A 213 7.90 -7.47 -15.17
C ILE A 213 8.14 -8.92 -15.60
N ASN A 214 9.14 -9.16 -16.46
CA ASN A 214 9.52 -10.50 -16.90
C ASN A 214 9.86 -11.43 -15.72
N LYS A 215 10.44 -10.93 -14.63
CA LYS A 215 10.72 -11.75 -13.43
C LYS A 215 9.45 -12.30 -12.79
N LEU A 216 8.34 -11.56 -12.85
CA LEU A 216 7.03 -12.01 -12.35
C LEU A 216 6.35 -12.95 -13.35
N GLU A 217 6.47 -12.68 -14.65
CA GLU A 217 5.97 -13.57 -15.70
C GLU A 217 6.61 -14.96 -15.62
N VAL A 218 7.93 -15.03 -15.35
CA VAL A 218 8.63 -16.30 -15.13
C VAL A 218 8.03 -17.06 -13.94
N LEU A 219 7.69 -16.39 -12.84
CA LEU A 219 7.05 -17.06 -11.68
C LEU A 219 5.67 -17.62 -12.05
N GLU A 220 4.84 -16.83 -12.72
CA GLU A 220 3.53 -17.26 -13.19
C GLU A 220 3.65 -18.44 -14.18
N ASN A 221 4.56 -18.35 -15.16
CA ASN A 221 4.79 -19.41 -16.13
C ASN A 221 5.24 -20.72 -15.46
N ASN A 222 6.16 -20.66 -14.49
CA ASN A 222 6.61 -21.87 -13.78
C ASN A 222 5.45 -22.59 -13.08
N ILE A 223 4.57 -21.85 -12.41
CA ILE A 223 3.39 -22.42 -11.74
C ILE A 223 2.39 -22.98 -12.75
N ILE A 224 2.08 -22.25 -13.81
CA ILE A 224 1.15 -22.72 -14.84
C ILE A 224 1.65 -24.01 -15.49
N ARG A 225 2.95 -24.07 -15.83
CA ARG A 225 3.57 -25.26 -16.41
C ARG A 225 3.52 -26.45 -15.46
N GLN A 226 3.77 -26.23 -14.17
CA GLN A 226 3.65 -27.26 -13.14
C GLN A 226 2.21 -27.79 -13.03
N ILE A 227 1.22 -26.90 -12.95
CA ILE A 227 -0.21 -27.24 -12.87
C ILE A 227 -0.67 -28.02 -14.11
N CYS A 228 -0.18 -27.66 -15.29
CA CYS A 228 -0.55 -28.29 -16.56
C CYS A 228 0.29 -29.52 -16.91
N LYS A 229 1.26 -29.91 -16.06
CA LYS A 229 2.24 -30.97 -16.34
C LYS A 229 2.96 -30.78 -17.69
N ALA A 230 3.18 -29.54 -18.11
CA ALA A 230 3.63 -29.20 -19.47
C ALA A 230 5.09 -29.61 -19.75
N GLY A 231 5.32 -30.18 -20.94
CA GLY A 231 6.66 -30.53 -21.44
C GLY A 231 7.48 -29.31 -21.87
N TRP A 232 8.81 -29.43 -21.89
CA TRP A 232 9.74 -28.32 -22.19
C TRP A 232 9.49 -27.66 -23.56
N TYR A 233 9.06 -28.44 -24.56
CA TYR A 233 8.76 -28.00 -25.93
C TYR A 233 7.44 -27.21 -26.06
N MET A 234 6.56 -27.28 -25.07
CA MET A 234 5.27 -26.57 -25.12
C MET A 234 5.47 -25.07 -24.90
N ARG A 235 4.96 -24.25 -25.82
CA ARG A 235 5.01 -22.78 -25.69
C ARG A 235 4.08 -22.31 -24.57
N ASN A 236 4.53 -21.32 -23.80
CA ASN A 236 3.74 -20.78 -22.67
C ASN A 236 2.42 -20.15 -23.13
N GLU A 237 2.39 -19.58 -24.34
CA GLU A 237 1.17 -19.00 -24.92
C GLU A 237 0.09 -20.05 -25.19
N ASP A 238 0.48 -21.22 -25.71
CA ASP A 238 -0.46 -22.30 -26.01
C ASP A 238 -1.04 -22.89 -24.73
N ILE A 239 -0.21 -23.08 -23.70
CA ILE A 239 -0.66 -23.54 -22.38
C ILE A 239 -1.70 -22.57 -21.81
N ARG A 240 -1.44 -21.26 -21.89
CA ARG A 240 -2.35 -20.21 -21.40
C ARG A 240 -3.68 -20.19 -22.14
N LYS A 241 -3.66 -20.29 -23.47
CA LYS A 241 -4.86 -20.38 -24.31
C LYS A 241 -5.70 -21.59 -23.91
N ALA A 242 -5.08 -22.76 -23.73
CA ALA A 242 -5.78 -23.99 -23.34
C ALA A 242 -6.50 -23.88 -21.99
N ILE A 243 -5.93 -23.16 -21.02
CA ILE A 243 -6.56 -22.93 -19.70
C ILE A 243 -7.34 -21.61 -19.60
N LYS A 244 -7.50 -20.88 -20.72
CA LYS A 244 -8.17 -19.57 -20.80
C LYS A 244 -7.65 -18.54 -19.78
N LEU A 245 -6.34 -18.54 -19.52
CA LEU A 245 -5.70 -17.64 -18.56
C LEU A 245 -4.98 -16.49 -19.31
N PRO A 246 -5.39 -15.22 -19.15
CA PRO A 246 -4.71 -14.10 -19.80
C PRO A 246 -3.25 -13.98 -19.34
N SER A 247 -2.38 -13.41 -20.16
CA SER A 247 -1.01 -13.11 -19.76
C SER A 247 -0.98 -12.16 -18.55
N LEU A 248 0.08 -12.19 -17.73
CA LEU A 248 0.26 -11.22 -16.64
C LEU A 248 0.21 -9.79 -17.17
N LYS A 249 0.86 -9.54 -18.32
CA LYS A 249 0.87 -8.22 -18.96
C LYS A 249 -0.53 -7.74 -19.33
N ASP A 250 -1.35 -8.59 -19.96
CA ASP A 250 -2.72 -8.23 -20.32
C ASP A 250 -3.59 -8.02 -19.09
N PHE A 251 -3.39 -8.84 -18.05
CA PHE A 251 -4.08 -8.71 -16.78
C PHE A 251 -3.73 -7.40 -16.07
N ILE A 252 -2.44 -7.04 -15.99
CA ILE A 252 -1.98 -5.75 -15.46
C ILE A 252 -2.58 -4.62 -16.29
N LYS A 253 -2.51 -4.69 -17.63
CA LYS A 253 -3.08 -3.67 -18.51
C LYS A 253 -4.57 -3.48 -18.23
N LYS A 254 -5.35 -4.57 -18.12
CA LYS A 254 -6.78 -4.52 -17.82
C LYS A 254 -7.05 -3.86 -16.47
N ILE A 255 -6.34 -4.25 -15.41
CA ILE A 255 -6.50 -3.64 -14.07
C ILE A 255 -6.13 -2.16 -14.11
N SER A 256 -5.02 -1.80 -14.74
CA SER A 256 -4.58 -0.41 -14.86
C SER A 256 -5.59 0.44 -15.63
N VAL A 257 -6.09 -0.02 -16.77
CA VAL A 257 -7.11 0.70 -17.55
C VAL A 257 -8.37 0.92 -16.71
N ASN A 258 -8.88 -0.11 -16.05
CA ASN A 258 -10.04 0.02 -15.18
C ASN A 258 -9.79 1.01 -14.03
N PHE A 259 -8.60 0.97 -13.43
CA PHE A 259 -8.21 1.89 -12.37
C PHE A 259 -8.20 3.35 -12.84
N TYR A 260 -7.53 3.66 -13.97
CA TYR A 260 -7.43 5.04 -14.48
C TYR A 260 -8.75 5.55 -15.07
N ASN A 261 -9.57 4.70 -15.69
CA ASN A 261 -10.90 5.11 -16.15
C ASN A 261 -11.82 5.46 -14.97
N ASN A 262 -11.68 4.75 -13.85
CA ASN A 262 -12.47 5.02 -12.66
C ASN A 262 -12.00 6.28 -11.92
N ILE A 263 -10.75 6.70 -12.07
CA ILE A 263 -10.20 7.91 -11.41
C ILE A 263 -11.02 9.16 -11.77
N GLU A 264 -11.45 9.28 -13.03
CA GLU A 264 -12.24 10.45 -13.47
C GLU A 264 -13.61 10.55 -12.78
N ASN A 265 -14.11 9.45 -12.21
CA ASN A 265 -15.40 9.38 -11.51
C ASN A 265 -15.27 9.52 -9.98
N ILE A 266 -14.08 9.80 -9.45
CA ILE A 266 -13.86 9.91 -7.99
C ILE A 266 -13.92 11.38 -7.57
N ASP A 267 -14.86 11.70 -6.67
CA ASP A 267 -15.05 13.03 -6.07
C ASP A 267 -14.01 13.37 -4.97
N ASN A 268 -12.76 12.96 -5.16
CA ASN A 268 -11.68 13.29 -4.24
C ASN A 268 -10.78 14.36 -4.87
N GLU A 269 -10.72 15.54 -4.26
CA GLU A 269 -9.94 16.67 -4.75
C GLU A 269 -8.46 16.32 -4.98
N ALA A 270 -7.85 15.51 -4.10
CA ALA A 270 -6.44 15.11 -4.26
C ALA A 270 -6.24 14.20 -5.47
N ILE A 271 -7.25 13.39 -5.84
CA ILE A 271 -7.22 12.53 -7.02
C ILE A 271 -7.46 13.36 -8.30
N GLN A 272 -8.36 14.35 -8.25
CA GLN A 272 -8.62 15.26 -9.37
C GLN A 272 -7.41 16.16 -9.70
N GLN A 273 -6.57 16.46 -8.71
CA GLN A 273 -5.31 17.19 -8.88
C GLN A 273 -4.17 16.35 -9.47
N ILE A 274 -4.34 15.03 -9.64
CA ILE A 274 -3.35 14.18 -10.31
C ILE A 274 -3.32 14.55 -11.80
N ASP A 275 -2.15 14.95 -12.31
CA ASP A 275 -1.94 15.22 -13.74
C ASP A 275 -2.54 14.09 -14.60
N LYS A 276 -3.42 14.43 -15.56
CA LYS A 276 -3.99 13.46 -16.50
C LYS A 276 -2.88 12.63 -17.15
N TYR A 277 -2.84 11.34 -16.83
CA TYR A 277 -1.85 10.44 -17.37
C TYR A 277 -2.23 10.02 -18.79
N THR A 278 -1.55 10.61 -19.78
CA THR A 278 -1.55 10.10 -21.14
C THR A 278 -0.34 9.16 -21.32
N PRO A 279 -0.54 7.84 -21.44
CA PRO A 279 0.56 6.90 -21.67
C PRO A 279 1.23 7.17 -23.03
N ASN A 280 2.32 7.93 -23.03
CA ASN A 280 3.18 8.05 -24.20
C ASN A 280 4.09 6.82 -24.29
N ILE A 281 3.85 5.96 -25.29
CA ILE A 281 4.60 4.74 -25.57
C ILE A 281 6.10 5.01 -25.79
N LYS A 282 6.48 6.23 -26.21
CA LYS A 282 7.88 6.65 -26.39
C LYS A 282 8.55 7.15 -25.10
N SER A 283 7.82 7.38 -24.02
CA SER A 283 8.38 7.83 -22.74
C SER A 283 9.00 6.65 -21.99
N LYS A 284 10.33 6.64 -21.86
CA LYS A 284 11.07 5.53 -21.22
C LYS A 284 10.67 5.27 -19.77
N ARG A 285 10.03 6.23 -19.06
CA ARG A 285 9.43 6.02 -17.72
C ARG A 285 8.35 7.09 -17.48
N PRO A 286 7.06 6.73 -17.38
CA PRO A 286 6.04 7.67 -16.91
C PRO A 286 6.16 7.85 -15.38
N ARG A 287 7.21 8.56 -14.93
CA ARG A 287 7.41 8.89 -13.51
C ARG A 287 6.43 9.96 -13.00
N LYS A 288 5.62 10.54 -13.89
CA LYS A 288 4.61 11.56 -13.54
C LYS A 288 3.45 11.01 -12.71
N ILE A 289 3.18 9.70 -12.75
CA ILE A 289 2.07 9.07 -12.01
C ILE A 289 2.37 8.94 -10.51
N LEU A 290 3.65 9.00 -10.13
CA LEU A 290 4.10 8.64 -8.78
C LEU A 290 4.38 9.85 -7.88
N LEU A 291 4.08 11.07 -8.35
CA LEU A 291 4.37 12.34 -7.68
C LEU A 291 3.25 13.36 -7.85
#